data_AF-A0A1J1GWT7-F1
#
_entry.id   AF-A0A1J1GWT7-F1
#
_cell.length_a   1.000
_cell.length_b   1.000
_cell.length_c   1.000
_cell.angle_alpha   90.00
_cell.angle_beta   90.00
_cell.angle_gamma   90.00
#
_symmetry.space_group_name_H-M   'P 1'
#
loop_
_entity.id
_entity.type
_entity.pdbx_description
1 polymer ?
#
loop_
_entity_poly.entity_id
_entity_poly.type
_entity_poly.pdbx_seq_one_letter_code
_entity_poly.pdbx_strand_id
1 'polypeptide(L)'
;MNKSNRASLNQSNYNNNNDNYYSILEELAKSETPKFRSVKDSMDENLNLEFIRSSSENYTYKITSRGPVCYSAIYRDDKYVYRHIILSDGVRQYAENKVRKTNSFLTEHCIVNELQIDIGKGWKHFMIYDGKIRELILRKVLTSEDKLKMSINMHSN
;
A
#
# COMPACT_ATOMS: atom_id res chain seq x y z
N MET A 1 -16.68 64.13 30.55
CA MET A 1 -16.44 64.27 29.10
C MET A 1 -14.97 63.97 28.81
N ASN A 2 -14.73 63.38 27.64
CA ASN A 2 -13.47 63.11 26.95
C ASN A 2 -12.75 61.75 27.15
N LYS A 3 -12.71 61.07 26.00
CA LYS A 3 -12.19 59.75 25.62
C LYS A 3 -10.66 59.71 25.66
N SER A 4 -10.09 58.51 25.88
CA SER A 4 -9.00 58.06 25.00
C SER A 4 -8.81 56.53 24.99
N ASN A 5 -9.04 56.00 23.79
CA ASN A 5 -8.62 54.75 23.13
C ASN A 5 -7.68 53.78 23.86
N ARG A 6 -8.11 52.51 23.94
CA ARG A 6 -7.21 51.36 23.79
C ARG A 6 -7.82 50.33 22.83
N ALA A 7 -6.96 49.91 21.90
CA ALA A 7 -7.28 49.16 20.71
C ALA A 7 -7.88 47.77 21.00
N SER A 8 -8.90 47.44 20.21
CA SER A 8 -9.48 46.12 20.06
C SER A 8 -8.46 45.13 19.47
N LEU A 9 -8.08 44.11 20.25
CA LEU A 9 -7.52 42.88 19.69
C LEU A 9 -8.65 42.09 19.03
N ASN A 10 -8.60 41.96 17.70
CA ASN A 10 -9.35 40.95 16.98
C ASN A 10 -8.81 39.57 17.37
N GLN A 11 -9.54 38.82 18.19
CA GLN A 11 -9.42 37.38 18.21
C GLN A 11 -9.95 36.87 16.86
N SER A 12 -9.04 36.40 16.02
CA SER A 12 -9.36 35.59 14.86
C SER A 12 -10.06 34.32 15.32
N ASN A 13 -11.36 34.21 15.01
CA ASN A 13 -12.10 32.96 15.03
C ASN A 13 -11.44 31.99 14.02
N TYR A 14 -10.47 31.21 14.50
CA TYR A 14 -10.08 29.97 13.84
C TYR A 14 -11.22 28.97 14.05
N ASN A 15 -12.13 28.90 13.07
CA ASN A 15 -13.14 27.85 13.01
C ASN A 15 -12.45 26.49 12.98
N ASN A 16 -12.58 25.75 14.10
CA ASN A 16 -12.24 24.34 14.22
C ASN A 16 -13.15 23.51 13.31
N ASN A 17 -12.71 23.24 12.08
CA ASN A 17 -13.34 22.28 11.18
C ASN A 17 -12.61 20.92 11.15
N ASN A 18 -11.56 20.73 11.97
CA ASN A 18 -10.75 19.50 11.97
C ASN A 18 -11.34 18.36 12.83
N ASP A 19 -12.25 18.65 13.75
CA ASP A 19 -12.83 17.64 14.66
C ASP A 19 -13.82 16.70 13.95
N ASN A 20 -14.36 17.12 12.80
CA ASN A 20 -15.29 16.33 11.99
C ASN A 20 -14.59 15.27 11.13
N TYR A 21 -13.33 15.49 10.75
CA TYR A 21 -12.66 14.56 9.84
C TYR A 21 -12.28 13.24 10.54
N TYR A 22 -11.73 13.34 11.75
CA TYR A 22 -11.31 12.16 12.52
C TYR A 22 -12.49 11.35 13.08
N SER A 23 -13.60 12.01 13.43
CA SER A 23 -14.82 11.34 13.88
C SER A 23 -15.50 10.55 12.76
N ILE A 24 -15.55 11.10 11.54
CA ILE A 24 -16.07 10.38 10.35
C ILE A 24 -15.22 9.13 10.05
N LEU A 25 -13.89 9.24 10.13
CA LEU A 25 -13.00 8.09 9.92
C LEU A 25 -13.19 7.00 10.98
N GLU A 26 -13.43 7.38 12.22
CA GLU A 26 -13.67 6.45 13.33
C GLU A 26 -15.04 5.74 13.20
N GLU A 27 -16.06 6.46 12.73
CA GLU A 27 -17.39 5.91 12.45
C GLU A 27 -17.37 4.95 11.25
N LEU A 28 -16.65 5.30 10.19
CA LEU A 28 -16.42 4.42 9.05
C LEU A 28 -15.69 3.13 9.47
N ALA A 29 -14.66 3.24 10.32
CA ALA A 29 -13.94 2.08 10.85
C ALA A 29 -14.82 1.18 11.73
N LYS A 30 -15.74 1.75 12.53
CA LYS A 30 -16.72 1.00 13.33
C LYS A 30 -17.75 0.26 12.46
N SER A 31 -18.01 0.75 11.24
CA SER A 31 -18.96 0.16 10.29
C SER A 31 -18.37 -0.96 9.41
N GLU A 32 -17.04 -1.09 9.34
CA GLU A 32 -16.37 -2.16 8.58
C GLU A 32 -16.41 -3.48 9.36
N THR A 33 -17.56 -4.16 9.36
CA THR A 33 -17.61 -5.58 9.75
C THR A 33 -17.13 -6.43 8.58
N PRO A 34 -16.10 -7.29 8.73
CA PRO A 34 -15.68 -8.19 7.66
C PRO A 34 -16.79 -9.20 7.39
N LYS A 35 -17.50 -9.02 6.27
CA LYS A 35 -18.50 -9.98 5.78
C LYS A 35 -17.81 -11.03 4.94
N PHE A 36 -17.48 -12.15 5.54
CA PHE A 36 -17.03 -13.34 4.82
C PHE A 36 -18.20 -13.88 4.00
N ARG A 37 -18.14 -13.74 2.69
CA ARG A 37 -19.07 -14.37 1.76
C ARG A 37 -18.48 -15.70 1.33
N SER A 38 -19.26 -16.77 1.40
CA SER A 38 -18.87 -18.03 0.79
C SER A 38 -18.57 -17.81 -0.68
N VAL A 39 -17.50 -18.44 -1.17
CA VAL A 39 -17.22 -18.47 -2.61
C VAL A 39 -18.44 -19.08 -3.28
N LYS A 40 -19.00 -18.41 -4.30
CA LYS A 40 -20.14 -18.93 -5.04
C LYS A 40 -19.69 -20.17 -5.81
N ASP A 41 -20.50 -21.23 -5.80
CA ASP A 41 -20.23 -22.44 -6.59
C ASP A 41 -20.16 -22.17 -8.11
N SER A 42 -20.68 -21.02 -8.55
CA SER A 42 -20.59 -20.54 -9.93
C SER A 42 -19.27 -19.84 -10.28
N MET A 43 -18.35 -19.66 -9.33
CA MET A 43 -17.03 -19.05 -9.59
C MET A 43 -16.14 -20.08 -10.27
N ASP A 44 -15.57 -19.71 -11.42
CA ASP A 44 -14.67 -20.58 -12.20
C ASP A 44 -13.46 -21.01 -11.34
N GLU A 45 -13.16 -22.30 -11.28
CA GLU A 45 -11.96 -22.83 -10.58
C GLU A 45 -10.66 -22.25 -11.16
N ASN A 46 -10.71 -21.75 -12.40
CA ASN A 46 -9.59 -21.10 -13.09
C ASN A 46 -9.46 -19.60 -12.77
N LEU A 47 -10.39 -19.03 -11.99
CA LEU A 47 -10.44 -17.61 -11.60
C LEU A 47 -9.31 -17.29 -10.60
N ASN A 48 -8.05 -17.39 -11.05
CA ASN A 48 -6.77 -17.05 -10.40
C ASN A 48 -5.59 -17.67 -11.17
N LEU A 49 -5.82 -18.60 -12.10
CA LEU A 49 -4.74 -19.31 -12.77
C LEU A 49 -3.87 -18.40 -13.62
N GLU A 50 -4.42 -17.35 -14.24
CA GLU A 50 -3.62 -16.41 -15.02
C GLU A 50 -2.63 -15.61 -14.16
N PHE A 51 -3.01 -15.33 -12.90
CA PHE A 51 -2.10 -14.76 -11.89
C PHE A 51 -1.00 -15.75 -11.46
N ILE A 52 -1.36 -17.04 -11.30
CA ILE A 52 -0.44 -18.12 -10.92
C ILE A 52 0.51 -18.50 -12.08
N ARG A 53 0.08 -18.32 -13.34
CA ARG A 53 0.78 -18.78 -14.54
C ARG A 53 1.87 -17.83 -15.06
N SER A 54 2.06 -16.66 -14.46
CA SER A 54 3.22 -15.82 -14.78
C SER A 54 4.48 -16.52 -14.25
N SER A 55 5.11 -17.36 -15.08
CA SER A 55 6.30 -18.11 -14.65
C SER A 55 7.36 -17.12 -14.15
N SER A 56 7.98 -17.44 -13.02
CA SER A 56 9.03 -16.61 -12.41
C SER A 56 10.24 -16.40 -13.33
N GLU A 57 10.36 -17.23 -14.37
CA GLU A 57 11.36 -17.13 -15.43
C GLU A 57 11.30 -15.80 -16.20
N ASN A 58 10.12 -15.17 -16.25
CA ASN A 58 9.92 -13.88 -16.91
C ASN A 58 10.04 -12.68 -15.96
N TYR A 59 10.33 -12.91 -14.68
CA TYR A 59 10.44 -11.81 -13.73
C TYR A 59 11.72 -11.03 -14.01
N THR A 60 11.59 -9.71 -14.07
CA THR A 60 12.76 -8.84 -14.08
C THR A 60 13.52 -9.08 -12.78
N TYR A 61 14.84 -9.26 -12.86
CA TYR A 61 15.68 -9.41 -11.69
C TYR A 61 16.67 -8.26 -11.58
N LYS A 62 17.09 -7.94 -10.35
CA LYS A 62 18.14 -6.97 -10.04
C LYS A 62 19.07 -7.57 -8.99
N ILE A 63 20.36 -7.31 -9.14
CA ILE A 63 21.36 -7.65 -8.12
C ILE A 63 21.54 -6.43 -7.20
N THR A 64 21.31 -6.63 -5.91
CA THR A 64 21.59 -5.64 -4.86
C THR A 64 22.91 -5.97 -4.17
N SER A 65 23.42 -5.06 -3.35
CA SER A 65 24.56 -5.29 -2.46
C SER A 65 24.39 -6.48 -1.50
N ARG A 66 23.16 -6.94 -1.27
CA ARG A 66 22.82 -8.05 -0.36
C ARG A 66 22.37 -9.32 -1.07
N GLY A 67 22.32 -9.30 -2.41
CA GLY A 67 21.88 -10.42 -3.23
C GLY A 67 20.78 -10.06 -4.23
N PRO A 68 20.35 -11.01 -5.06
CA PRO A 68 19.35 -10.78 -6.09
C PRO A 68 17.93 -10.58 -5.51
N VAL A 69 17.11 -9.85 -6.26
CA VAL A 69 15.67 -9.70 -6.07
C VAL A 69 14.96 -9.85 -7.41
N CYS A 70 13.74 -10.41 -7.40
CA CYS A 70 12.92 -10.58 -8.60
C CYS A 70 11.58 -9.86 -8.44
N TYR A 71 11.18 -9.12 -9.48
CA TYR A 71 9.96 -8.31 -9.49
C TYR A 71 8.85 -9.07 -10.20
N SER A 72 7.73 -9.26 -9.51
CA SER A 72 6.53 -9.81 -10.13
C SER A 72 5.92 -8.86 -11.15
N ALA A 73 5.05 -9.42 -11.99
CA ALA A 73 4.05 -8.63 -12.71
C ALA A 73 3.21 -7.78 -11.73
N ILE A 74 2.66 -6.68 -12.24
CA ILE A 74 1.73 -5.85 -11.48
C ILE A 74 0.33 -6.44 -11.60
N TYR A 75 -0.38 -6.49 -10.48
CA TYR A 75 -1.78 -6.93 -10.39
C TYR A 75 -2.58 -5.93 -9.56
N ARG A 76 -3.91 -5.99 -9.61
CA ARG A 76 -4.77 -4.97 -9.01
C ARG A 76 -6.14 -5.51 -8.63
N ASP A 77 -6.74 -4.88 -7.63
CA ASP A 77 -8.16 -4.97 -7.30
C ASP A 77 -8.83 -3.61 -7.51
N ASP A 78 -10.06 -3.43 -7.01
CA ASP A 78 -10.82 -2.18 -7.18
C ASP A 78 -10.23 -0.97 -6.41
N LYS A 79 -9.29 -1.22 -5.48
CA LYS A 79 -8.77 -0.25 -4.51
C LYS A 79 -7.26 -0.06 -4.60
N TYR A 80 -6.51 -1.09 -4.97
CA TYR A 80 -5.06 -1.13 -4.87
C TYR A 80 -4.40 -1.80 -6.07
N VAL A 81 -3.21 -1.31 -6.37
CA VAL A 81 -2.24 -1.96 -7.24
C VAL A 81 -1.22 -2.67 -6.35
N TYR A 82 -0.89 -3.91 -6.69
CA TYR A 82 0.01 -4.78 -5.96
C TYR A 82 1.16 -5.26 -6.83
N ARG A 83 2.26 -5.60 -6.16
CA ARG A 83 3.43 -6.28 -6.70
C ARG A 83 4.10 -6.99 -5.52
N HIS A 84 4.55 -8.22 -5.73
CA HIS A 84 5.41 -8.89 -4.78
C HIS A 84 6.85 -8.92 -5.31
N ILE A 85 7.81 -8.93 -4.39
CA ILE A 85 9.23 -8.99 -4.70
C ILE A 85 9.82 -10.18 -3.97
N ILE A 86 10.39 -11.09 -4.74
CA ILE A 86 11.06 -12.28 -4.23
C ILE A 86 12.45 -11.86 -3.79
N LEU A 87 12.79 -12.15 -2.54
CA LEU A 87 14.05 -11.75 -1.91
C LEU A 87 14.98 -12.95 -1.80
N SER A 88 16.23 -12.82 -2.22
CA SER A 88 17.28 -13.77 -1.84
C SER A 88 17.55 -13.73 -0.34
N ASP A 89 18.21 -14.77 0.19
CA ASP A 89 18.40 -14.94 1.64
C ASP A 89 19.05 -13.73 2.33
N GLY A 90 20.09 -13.14 1.75
CA GLY A 90 20.76 -11.98 2.34
C GLY A 90 19.85 -10.75 2.42
N VAL A 91 19.04 -10.51 1.38
CA VAL A 91 18.07 -9.42 1.33
C VAL A 91 16.93 -9.68 2.31
N ARG A 92 16.40 -10.90 2.33
CA ARG A 92 15.32 -11.34 3.22
C ARG A 92 15.70 -11.23 4.69
N GLN A 93 16.87 -11.73 5.08
CA GLN A 93 17.35 -11.65 6.46
C GLN A 93 17.47 -10.20 6.93
N TYR A 94 17.97 -9.29 6.08
CA TYR A 94 18.04 -7.87 6.41
C TYR A 94 16.64 -7.27 6.63
N ALA A 95 15.72 -7.54 5.72
CA ALA A 95 14.34 -7.06 5.79
C ALA A 95 13.61 -7.57 7.04
N GLU A 96 13.71 -8.87 7.33
CA GLU A 96 13.13 -9.46 8.54
C GLU A 96 13.76 -8.90 9.83
N ASN A 97 15.07 -8.67 9.84
CA ASN A 97 15.74 -8.06 11.00
C ASN A 97 15.23 -6.64 11.27
N LYS A 98 14.95 -5.86 10.22
CA LYS A 98 14.34 -4.53 10.37
C LYS A 98 12.94 -4.63 10.95
N VAL A 99 12.09 -5.48 10.37
CA VAL A 99 10.72 -5.70 10.85
C VAL A 99 10.69 -6.20 12.29
N ARG A 100 11.50 -7.20 12.67
CA ARG A 100 11.55 -7.73 14.03
C ARG A 100 12.02 -6.69 15.05
N LYS A 101 12.95 -5.81 14.67
CA LYS A 101 13.47 -4.76 15.57
C LYS A 101 12.47 -3.63 15.80
N THR A 102 11.72 -3.23 14.77
CA THR A 102 10.79 -2.10 14.87
C THR A 102 9.35 -2.52 15.13
N ASN A 103 9.04 -3.81 14.99
CA ASN A 103 7.68 -4.36 14.97
C ASN A 103 6.75 -3.60 14.01
N SER A 104 7.27 -3.19 12.85
CA SER A 104 6.58 -2.32 11.90
C SER A 104 6.81 -2.71 10.44
N PHE A 105 5.96 -2.22 9.56
CA PHE A 105 6.20 -2.26 8.12
C PHE A 105 7.51 -1.56 7.73
N LEU A 106 8.05 -1.98 6.58
CA LEU A 106 9.24 -1.36 6.02
C LEU A 106 8.86 -0.02 5.41
N THR A 107 9.66 0.99 5.69
CA THR A 107 9.47 2.33 5.11
C THR A 107 9.92 2.34 3.64
N GLU A 108 9.42 3.32 2.89
CA GLU A 108 9.88 3.56 1.51
C GLU A 108 11.40 3.76 1.46
N HIS A 109 11.96 4.47 2.44
CA HIS A 109 13.41 4.64 2.58
C HIS A 109 14.14 3.30 2.73
N CYS A 110 13.65 2.40 3.58
CA CYS A 110 14.25 1.08 3.76
C CYS A 110 14.18 0.25 2.47
N ILE A 111 13.03 0.26 1.79
CA ILE A 111 12.83 -0.48 0.55
C ILE A 111 13.77 0.03 -0.55
N VAL A 112 13.78 1.34 -0.81
CA VAL A 112 14.51 1.93 -1.93
C VAL A 112 16.01 2.03 -1.65
N ASN A 113 16.42 2.51 -0.47
CA ASN A 113 17.83 2.83 -0.22
C ASN A 113 18.59 1.68 0.47
N GLU A 114 17.97 1.03 1.45
CA GLU A 114 18.65 -0.01 2.22
C GLU A 114 18.61 -1.37 1.51
N LEU A 115 17.43 -1.77 1.03
CA LEU A 115 17.24 -3.00 0.25
C LEU A 115 17.57 -2.82 -1.24
N GLN A 116 17.75 -1.57 -1.71
CA GLN A 116 18.08 -1.25 -3.11
C GLN A 116 17.05 -1.79 -4.12
N ILE A 117 15.79 -1.81 -3.69
CA ILE A 117 14.66 -2.23 -4.52
C ILE A 117 14.14 -1.02 -5.29
N ASP A 118 14.21 -1.10 -6.61
CA ASP A 118 13.74 -0.02 -7.48
C ASP A 118 12.23 -0.11 -7.61
N ILE A 119 11.53 0.84 -7.01
CA ILE A 119 10.08 0.95 -7.10
C ILE A 119 9.70 2.42 -7.22
N GLY A 120 8.62 2.69 -7.96
CA GLY A 120 8.09 4.04 -8.08
C GLY A 120 7.62 4.61 -6.74
N LYS A 121 7.29 5.90 -6.71
CA LYS A 121 6.77 6.57 -5.51
C LYS A 121 5.43 5.97 -5.06
N GLY A 122 5.19 5.98 -3.74
CA GLY A 122 3.88 5.68 -3.14
C GLY A 122 3.58 4.19 -2.91
N TRP A 123 4.51 3.29 -3.21
CA TRP A 123 4.41 1.88 -2.84
C TRP A 123 4.72 1.68 -1.37
N LYS A 124 3.89 0.91 -0.67
CA LYS A 124 4.02 0.64 0.76
C LYS A 124 4.05 -0.86 1.03
N HIS A 125 4.86 -1.28 2.00
CA HIS A 125 4.86 -2.65 2.51
C HIS A 125 3.48 -2.96 3.13
N PHE A 126 2.87 -4.07 2.71
CA PHE A 126 1.49 -4.40 3.07
C PHE A 126 1.36 -5.51 4.12
N MET A 127 2.23 -6.52 4.12
CA MET A 127 1.97 -7.74 4.89
C MET A 127 3.23 -8.28 5.55
N ILE A 128 3.15 -8.50 6.86
CA ILE A 128 4.17 -9.17 7.68
C ILE A 128 3.49 -10.37 8.32
N TYR A 129 4.15 -11.54 8.31
CA TYR A 129 3.65 -12.72 8.99
C TYR A 129 4.67 -13.18 10.04
N ASP A 130 4.35 -13.01 11.33
CA ASP A 130 5.21 -13.43 12.45
C ASP A 130 6.67 -12.93 12.33
N GLY A 131 6.84 -11.67 11.92
CA GLY A 131 8.16 -11.08 11.69
C GLY A 131 8.97 -11.70 10.54
N LYS A 132 8.38 -12.62 9.77
CA LYS A 132 8.95 -13.25 8.58
C LYS A 132 8.43 -12.56 7.32
N ILE A 133 9.29 -12.52 6.31
CA ILE A 133 8.98 -11.99 4.99
C ILE A 133 9.30 -13.10 4.01
N ARG A 134 8.28 -13.87 3.62
CA ARG A 134 8.45 -14.88 2.55
C ARG A 134 8.68 -14.15 1.22
N GLU A 135 7.87 -13.13 0.96
CA GLU A 135 7.96 -12.21 -0.16
C GLU A 135 7.63 -10.81 0.33
N LEU A 136 8.28 -9.79 -0.24
CA LEU A 136 7.94 -8.41 0.08
C LEU A 136 6.73 -7.99 -0.76
N ILE A 137 5.56 -7.96 -0.14
CA ILE A 137 4.32 -7.54 -0.79
C ILE A 137 4.17 -6.02 -0.66
N LEU A 138 4.16 -5.35 -1.81
CA LEU A 138 3.97 -3.90 -1.91
C LEU A 138 2.59 -3.59 -2.48
N ARG A 139 1.98 -2.50 -2.00
CA ARG A 139 0.75 -1.96 -2.58
C ARG A 139 0.76 -0.44 -2.67
N LYS A 140 0.01 0.12 -3.61
CA LYS A 140 -0.36 1.55 -3.66
C LYS A 140 -1.83 1.72 -4.01
N VAL A 141 -2.45 2.83 -3.62
CA VAL A 141 -3.85 3.13 -3.92
C VAL A 141 -4.02 3.31 -5.44
N LEU A 142 -5.10 2.76 -5.99
CA LEU A 142 -5.47 2.97 -7.38
C LEU A 142 -5.82 4.43 -7.62
N THR A 143 -5.18 5.06 -8.61
CA THR A 143 -5.51 6.43 -8.98
C THR A 143 -6.79 6.49 -9.82
N SER A 144 -7.42 7.67 -9.91
CA SER A 144 -8.57 7.86 -10.80
C SER A 144 -8.24 7.55 -12.26
N GLU A 145 -7.00 7.83 -12.69
CA GLU A 145 -6.51 7.50 -14.02
C GLU A 145 -6.42 5.97 -14.22
N ASP A 146 -5.91 5.24 -13.23
CA ASP A 146 -5.87 3.78 -13.28
C ASP A 146 -7.28 3.19 -13.39
N LYS A 147 -8.25 3.74 -12.65
CA LYS A 147 -9.66 3.33 -12.72
C LYS A 147 -10.28 3.60 -14.09
N LEU A 148 -9.99 4.77 -14.67
CA LEU A 148 -10.46 5.12 -16.01
C LEU A 148 -9.91 4.16 -17.07
N LYS A 149 -8.61 3.89 -17.04
CA LYS A 149 -7.97 2.90 -17.94
C LYS A 149 -8.57 1.51 -17.79
N MET A 150 -8.93 1.11 -16.56
CA MET A 150 -9.65 -0.16 -16.34
C MET A 150 -11.02 -0.17 -16.98
N SER A 151 -11.80 0.91 -16.83
CA SER A 151 -13.14 0.96 -17.44
C SER A 151 -13.09 0.88 -18.96
N ILE A 152 -12.10 1.49 -19.61
CA ILE A 152 -11.98 1.47 -21.07
C ILE A 152 -11.69 0.05 -21.57
N ASN A 153 -10.78 -0.67 -20.92
CA ASN A 153 -10.42 -2.03 -21.32
C ASN A 153 -11.56 -3.05 -21.12
N MET A 154 -12.51 -2.77 -20.23
CA MET A 154 -13.69 -3.63 -20.01
C MET A 154 -14.78 -3.45 -21.06
N HIS A 155 -14.79 -2.35 -21.83
CA HIS A 155 -15.77 -2.10 -22.89
C HIS A 155 -15.30 -2.55 -24.28
N SER A 156 -14.07 -3.06 -24.39
CA SER A 156 -13.46 -3.50 -25.65
C SER A 156 -13.46 -5.02 -25.85
N ASN A 157 -14.12 -5.78 -24.97
CA ASN A 157 -14.28 -7.24 -25.05
C ASN A 157 -15.77 -7.62 -25.13
#